data_AF-A0A7S3B010-F1
#
_entry.id   AF-A0A7S3B010-F1
#
_cell.length_a   1.000
_cell.length_b   1.000
_cell.length_c   1.000
_cell.angle_alpha   90.00
_cell.angle_beta   90.00
_cell.angle_gamma   90.00
#
_symmetry.space_group_name_H-M   'P 1'
#
loop_
_entity.id
_entity.type
_entity.pdbx_description
1 polymer ?
#
loop_
_entity_poly.entity_id
_entity_poly.type
_entity_poly.pdbx_seq_one_letter_code
_entity_poly.pdbx_strand_id
1 'polypeptide(L)'
;MQTAVDTSPLLAHRAAEVVPKRMLDMEAAYLARDFPAFAQLAMQDSNQFHATCLDTHPPIFYLNDVSRSVIQFVHAFNTACGEVRLGYTFDAGPNAVLLVLKQHTAQALAAVLHYFPPEVGSEASYVNREQMRVEAGRTGMPVGLADDFPMDPQPGTIKYVYHTDIGPGASVLPSAESLADSDGMPLKQA
;
A
#
# COMPACT_ATOMS: atom_id res chain seq x y z
N MET A 1 -7.64 -18.56 -3.53
CA MET A 1 -7.77 -18.18 -4.96
C MET A 1 -8.45 -19.24 -5.82
N GLN A 2 -8.52 -20.53 -5.42
CA GLN A 2 -9.10 -21.60 -6.26
C GLN A 2 -10.52 -21.32 -6.77
N THR A 3 -11.41 -20.82 -5.92
CA THR A 3 -12.77 -20.44 -6.32
C THR A 3 -12.78 -19.42 -7.47
N ALA A 4 -11.84 -18.46 -7.48
CA ALA A 4 -11.73 -17.50 -8.57
C ALA A 4 -11.26 -18.18 -9.87
N VAL A 5 -10.35 -19.15 -9.79
CA VAL A 5 -9.96 -19.97 -10.95
C VAL A 5 -11.15 -20.72 -11.52
N ASP A 6 -11.98 -21.30 -10.64
CA ASP A 6 -13.09 -22.15 -11.04
C ASP A 6 -14.30 -21.36 -11.57
N THR A 7 -14.44 -20.07 -11.22
CA THR A 7 -15.69 -19.33 -11.43
C THR A 7 -15.55 -17.94 -12.07
N SER A 8 -14.36 -17.34 -12.13
CA SER A 8 -14.15 -16.03 -12.77
C SER A 8 -13.58 -16.19 -14.18
N PRO A 9 -14.38 -16.01 -15.26
CA PRO A 9 -13.84 -15.98 -16.61
C PRO A 9 -12.87 -14.80 -16.82
N LEU A 10 -13.01 -13.70 -16.06
CA LEU A 10 -12.07 -12.57 -16.14
C LEU A 10 -10.68 -12.95 -15.64
N LEU A 11 -10.56 -13.84 -14.65
CA LEU A 11 -9.26 -14.31 -14.17
C LEU A 11 -8.50 -15.09 -15.25
N ALA A 12 -9.20 -15.93 -16.01
CA ALA A 12 -8.60 -16.68 -17.11
C ALA A 12 -8.02 -15.73 -18.18
N HIS A 13 -8.78 -14.71 -18.58
CA HIS A 13 -8.31 -13.69 -19.52
C HIS A 13 -7.14 -12.87 -18.95
N ARG A 14 -7.23 -12.45 -17.68
CA ARG A 14 -6.15 -11.73 -16.98
C ARG A 14 -4.84 -12.52 -17.04
N ALA A 15 -4.88 -13.82 -16.73
CA ALA A 15 -3.70 -14.67 -16.70
C ALA A 15 -3.10 -14.91 -18.11
N ALA A 16 -3.93 -15.13 -19.12
CA ALA A 16 -3.48 -15.44 -20.47
C ALA A 16 -3.00 -14.20 -21.24
N GLU A 17 -3.72 -13.08 -21.15
CA GLU A 17 -3.56 -11.96 -22.08
C GLU A 17 -3.02 -10.68 -21.43
N VAL A 18 -3.23 -10.48 -20.13
CA VAL A 18 -2.88 -9.21 -19.46
C VAL A 18 -1.57 -9.31 -18.70
N VAL A 19 -1.44 -10.30 -17.81
CA VAL A 19 -0.29 -10.44 -16.91
C VAL A 19 1.04 -10.60 -17.67
N PRO A 20 1.16 -11.43 -18.73
CA PRO A 20 2.43 -11.58 -19.43
C PRO A 20 2.99 -10.27 -19.97
N LYS A 21 2.13 -9.41 -20.53
CA LYS A 21 2.54 -8.08 -21.00
C LYS A 21 2.90 -7.16 -19.84
N ARG A 22 2.09 -7.12 -18.78
CA ARG A 22 2.37 -6.29 -17.60
C ARG A 22 3.67 -6.67 -16.91
N MET A 23 4.06 -7.94 -16.90
CA MET A 23 5.35 -8.38 -16.37
C MET A 23 6.50 -7.72 -17.11
N LEU A 24 6.48 -7.74 -18.45
CA LEU A 24 7.49 -7.09 -19.28
C LEU A 24 7.51 -5.56 -19.07
N ASP A 25 6.33 -4.93 -19.05
CA ASP A 25 6.20 -3.48 -18.83
C ASP A 25 6.71 -3.07 -17.44
N MET A 26 6.42 -3.88 -16.40
CA MET A 26 6.87 -3.65 -15.03
C MET A 26 8.38 -3.81 -14.88
N GLU A 27 8.96 -4.86 -15.48
CA GLU A 27 10.41 -5.06 -15.52
C GLU A 27 11.11 -3.89 -16.22
N ALA A 28 10.57 -3.44 -17.36
CA ALA A 28 11.10 -2.28 -18.07
C ALA A 28 11.05 -1.00 -17.22
N ALA A 29 9.91 -0.72 -16.57
CA ALA A 29 9.76 0.44 -15.69
C ALA A 29 10.73 0.37 -14.50
N TYR A 30 10.89 -0.80 -13.89
CA TYR A 30 11.82 -1.02 -12.79
C TYR A 30 13.28 -0.77 -13.21
N LEU A 31 13.72 -1.37 -14.31
CA LEU A 31 15.09 -1.22 -14.82
C LEU A 31 15.39 0.23 -15.24
N ALA A 32 14.41 0.91 -15.84
CA ALA A 32 14.52 2.32 -16.21
C ALA A 32 14.41 3.29 -15.02
N ARG A 33 14.05 2.80 -13.83
CA ARG A 33 13.70 3.60 -12.64
C ARG A 33 12.57 4.62 -12.93
N ASP A 34 11.64 4.22 -13.79
CA ASP A 34 10.44 5.01 -14.14
C ASP A 34 9.36 4.77 -13.09
N PHE A 35 9.39 5.58 -12.02
CA PHE A 35 8.43 5.48 -10.93
C PHE A 35 6.99 5.73 -11.40
N PRO A 36 6.68 6.75 -12.23
CA PRO A 36 5.33 6.93 -12.76
C PRO A 36 4.77 5.69 -13.46
N ALA A 37 5.53 5.08 -14.37
CA ALA A 37 5.10 3.86 -15.07
C ALA A 37 4.93 2.69 -14.09
N PHE A 38 5.89 2.50 -13.18
CA PHE A 38 5.85 1.46 -12.16
C PHE A 38 4.60 1.57 -11.26
N ALA A 39 4.34 2.77 -10.72
CA ALA A 39 3.22 3.03 -9.83
C ALA A 39 1.87 2.88 -10.55
N GLN A 40 1.77 3.32 -11.80
CA GLN A 40 0.56 3.13 -12.62
C GLN A 40 0.27 1.64 -12.85
N LEU A 41 1.27 0.86 -13.23
CA LEU A 41 1.12 -0.59 -13.42
C LEU A 41 0.72 -1.28 -12.11
N ALA A 42 1.34 -0.93 -10.99
CA ALA A 42 0.99 -1.48 -9.67
C ALA A 42 -0.47 -1.21 -9.29
N MET A 43 -0.94 0.03 -9.45
CA MET A 43 -2.34 0.40 -9.17
C MET A 43 -3.31 -0.34 -10.10
N GLN A 44 -3.00 -0.42 -11.40
CA GLN A 44 -3.83 -1.14 -12.37
C GLN A 44 -3.89 -2.63 -12.11
N ASP A 45 -2.79 -3.24 -11.66
CA ASP A 45 -2.72 -4.66 -11.37
C ASP A 45 -3.45 -5.02 -10.08
N SER A 46 -3.29 -4.20 -9.03
CA SER A 46 -4.10 -4.27 -7.81
C SER A 46 -5.60 -4.17 -8.14
N ASN A 47 -6.01 -3.14 -8.90
CA ASN A 47 -7.43 -2.96 -9.26
C ASN A 47 -7.98 -4.17 -10.02
N GLN A 48 -7.22 -4.72 -10.97
CA GLN A 48 -7.69 -5.86 -11.76
C GLN A 48 -7.70 -7.16 -10.96
N PHE A 49 -6.78 -7.36 -10.01
CA PHE A 49 -6.86 -8.45 -9.05
C PHE A 49 -8.20 -8.41 -8.27
N HIS A 50 -8.53 -7.27 -7.67
CA HIS A 50 -9.79 -7.11 -6.94
C HIS A 50 -11.03 -7.20 -7.84
N ALA A 51 -10.92 -6.82 -9.12
CA ALA A 51 -12.00 -7.03 -10.10
C ALA A 51 -12.27 -8.53 -10.35
N THR A 52 -11.23 -9.36 -10.44
CA THR A 52 -11.41 -10.83 -10.56
C THR A 52 -11.97 -11.46 -9.27
N CYS A 53 -11.65 -10.89 -8.10
CA CYS A 53 -12.29 -11.28 -6.84
C CYS A 53 -13.79 -10.94 -6.83
N LEU A 54 -14.16 -9.78 -7.35
CA LEU A 54 -15.56 -9.37 -7.49
C LEU A 54 -16.34 -10.24 -8.50
N ASP A 55 -15.68 -10.69 -9.57
CA ASP A 55 -16.25 -11.57 -10.60
C ASP A 55 -16.33 -13.05 -10.19
N THR A 56 -15.68 -13.44 -9.09
CA THR A 56 -15.75 -14.80 -8.53
C THR A 56 -17.18 -15.12 -8.04
N HIS A 57 -17.61 -16.40 -8.08
CA HIS A 57 -18.89 -16.84 -7.53
C HIS A 57 -18.72 -17.84 -6.37
N PRO A 58 -19.14 -17.49 -5.13
CA PRO A 58 -19.66 -16.19 -4.69
C PRO A 58 -18.58 -15.08 -4.71
N PRO A 59 -18.98 -13.79 -4.82
CA PRO A 59 -18.04 -12.68 -4.93
C PRO A 59 -17.21 -12.49 -3.66
N ILE A 60 -15.94 -12.10 -3.85
CA ILE A 60 -14.98 -11.85 -2.78
C ILE A 60 -14.73 -10.34 -2.68
N PHE A 61 -14.97 -9.78 -1.48
CA PHE A 61 -14.74 -8.37 -1.19
C PHE A 61 -13.61 -8.22 -0.18
N TYR A 62 -12.45 -7.76 -0.64
CA TYR A 62 -11.34 -7.40 0.24
C TYR A 62 -11.31 -5.90 0.56
N LEU A 63 -11.61 -5.06 -0.43
CA LEU A 63 -11.61 -3.61 -0.28
C LEU A 63 -12.87 -3.14 0.44
N ASN A 64 -12.69 -2.24 1.40
CA ASN A 64 -13.79 -1.58 2.10
C ASN A 64 -13.86 -0.08 1.74
N ASP A 65 -14.71 0.66 2.43
CA ASP A 65 -14.92 2.10 2.21
C ASP A 65 -13.63 2.89 2.44
N VAL A 66 -12.84 2.54 3.46
CA VAL A 66 -11.55 3.16 3.74
C VAL A 66 -10.55 2.87 2.62
N SER A 67 -10.50 1.63 2.10
CA SER A 67 -9.67 1.29 0.93
C SER A 67 -10.04 2.16 -0.28
N ARG A 68 -11.34 2.38 -0.51
CA ARG A 68 -11.84 3.24 -1.59
C ARG A 68 -11.48 4.71 -1.38
N SER A 69 -11.58 5.23 -0.15
CA SER A 69 -11.10 6.57 0.20
C SER A 69 -9.60 6.73 -0.10
N VAL A 70 -8.78 5.73 0.25
CA VAL A 70 -7.33 5.76 -0.03
C VAL A 70 -7.05 5.75 -1.54
N ILE A 71 -7.78 4.97 -2.32
CA ILE A 71 -7.66 4.98 -3.80
C ILE A 71 -7.94 6.37 -4.36
N GLN A 72 -9.04 7.00 -3.95
CA GLN A 72 -9.42 8.35 -4.41
C GLN A 72 -8.38 9.40 -3.96
N PHE A 73 -7.93 9.31 -2.71
CA PHE A 73 -6.88 10.15 -2.15
C PHE A 73 -5.59 10.08 -3.00
N VAL A 74 -5.12 8.88 -3.37
CA VAL A 74 -3.89 8.72 -4.16
C VAL A 74 -4.03 9.33 -5.55
N HIS A 75 -5.18 9.15 -6.21
CA HIS A 75 -5.42 9.79 -7.51
C HIS A 75 -5.43 11.31 -7.41
N ALA A 76 -6.11 11.88 -6.42
CA ALA A 76 -6.12 13.32 -6.19
C ALA A 76 -4.74 13.86 -5.80
N PHE A 77 -3.97 13.12 -4.98
CA PHE A 77 -2.59 13.46 -4.64
C PHE A 77 -1.72 13.58 -5.89
N ASN A 78 -1.82 12.62 -6.80
CA ASN A 78 -1.08 12.66 -8.07
C ASN A 78 -1.55 13.80 -8.98
N THR A 79 -2.84 14.09 -9.04
CA THR A 79 -3.40 15.24 -9.77
C THR A 79 -2.83 16.55 -9.25
N ALA A 80 -2.89 16.79 -7.93
CA ALA A 80 -2.36 17.99 -7.28
C ALA A 80 -0.84 18.14 -7.47
N CYS A 81 -0.11 17.02 -7.58
CA CYS A 81 1.33 17.04 -7.86
C CYS A 81 1.68 17.28 -9.33
N GLY A 82 0.71 17.12 -10.25
CA GLY A 82 0.91 17.17 -11.70
C GLY A 82 1.67 15.97 -12.28
N GLU A 83 2.00 14.97 -11.47
CA GLU A 83 2.69 13.74 -11.86
C GLU A 83 2.39 12.60 -10.87
N VAL A 84 2.64 11.35 -11.28
CA VAL A 84 2.46 10.19 -10.40
C VAL A 84 3.61 10.10 -9.40
N ARG A 85 3.36 10.53 -8.16
CA ARG A 85 4.30 10.46 -7.02
C ARG A 85 3.93 9.42 -5.97
N LEU A 86 2.70 8.94 -6.01
CA LEU A 86 2.15 7.99 -5.05
C LEU A 86 1.41 6.88 -5.81
N GLY A 87 1.75 5.62 -5.51
CA GLY A 87 1.03 4.45 -5.99
C GLY A 87 0.36 3.73 -4.83
N TYR A 88 -0.64 2.90 -5.11
CA TYR A 88 -1.24 1.98 -4.14
C TYR A 88 -1.25 0.55 -4.69
N THR A 89 -1.23 -0.41 -3.78
CA THR A 89 -1.61 -1.80 -4.05
C THR A 89 -2.29 -2.40 -2.81
N PHE A 90 -3.14 -3.39 -3.02
CA PHE A 90 -3.91 -4.08 -2.00
C PHE A 90 -3.85 -5.59 -2.24
N ASP A 91 -3.50 -6.36 -1.21
CA ASP A 91 -3.54 -7.82 -1.23
C ASP A 91 -4.95 -8.33 -0.82
N ALA A 92 -5.03 -9.52 -0.21
CA ALA A 92 -6.25 -10.14 0.27
C ALA A 92 -6.78 -9.50 1.58
N GLY A 93 -6.97 -8.18 1.58
CA GLY A 93 -7.54 -7.42 2.70
C GLY A 93 -7.62 -5.92 2.41
N PRO A 94 -8.18 -5.14 3.36
CA PRO A 94 -8.43 -3.71 3.14
C PRO A 94 -7.20 -2.81 3.35
N ASN A 95 -6.07 -3.37 3.81
CA ASN A 95 -4.86 -2.62 4.11
C ASN A 95 -4.21 -2.11 2.83
N ALA A 96 -4.03 -0.79 2.73
CA ALA A 96 -3.32 -0.17 1.62
C ALA A 96 -1.80 -0.25 1.81
N VAL A 97 -1.09 -0.67 0.77
CA VAL A 97 0.36 -0.47 0.65
C VAL A 97 0.59 0.70 -0.29
N LEU A 98 1.17 1.79 0.24
CA LEU A 98 1.51 2.95 -0.56
C LEU A 98 2.97 2.89 -1.04
N LEU A 99 3.15 3.14 -2.33
CA LEU A 99 4.45 3.17 -3.00
C LEU A 99 4.82 4.62 -3.25
N VAL A 100 5.99 5.06 -2.80
CA VAL A 100 6.45 6.46 -2.89
C VAL A 100 7.97 6.51 -2.93
N LEU A 101 8.53 7.44 -3.71
CA LEU A 101 9.97 7.71 -3.67
C LEU A 101 10.34 8.45 -2.39
N LYS A 102 11.51 8.15 -1.81
CA LYS A 102 12.00 8.70 -0.54
C LYS A 102 11.85 10.21 -0.42
N GLN A 103 12.11 10.95 -1.50
CA GLN A 103 12.02 12.41 -1.54
C GLN A 103 10.59 12.97 -1.40
N HIS A 104 9.56 12.14 -1.62
CA HIS A 104 8.15 12.53 -1.52
C HIS A 104 7.46 11.92 -0.28
N THR A 105 8.14 11.06 0.48
CA THR A 105 7.54 10.34 1.61
C THR A 105 6.99 11.29 2.68
N ALA A 106 7.72 12.35 3.04
CA ALA A 106 7.26 13.29 4.07
C ALA A 106 5.98 14.03 3.65
N GLN A 107 5.88 14.45 2.37
CA GLN A 107 4.70 15.11 1.82
C GLN A 107 3.50 14.15 1.70
N ALA A 108 3.74 12.90 1.25
CA ALA A 108 2.71 11.87 1.21
C ALA A 108 2.18 11.55 2.62
N LEU A 109 3.07 11.39 3.60
CA LEU A 109 2.69 11.15 4.99
C LEU A 109 1.95 12.35 5.58
N ALA A 110 2.34 13.58 5.28
CA ALA A 110 1.63 14.78 5.73
C ALA A 110 0.17 14.77 5.25
N ALA A 111 -0.05 14.38 3.99
CA ALA A 111 -1.38 14.26 3.43
C ALA A 111 -2.18 13.09 4.03
N VAL A 112 -1.54 11.94 4.29
CA VAL A 112 -2.16 10.82 5.03
C VAL A 112 -2.58 11.26 6.44
N LEU A 113 -1.72 11.96 7.18
CA LEU A 113 -2.02 12.45 8.53
C LEU A 113 -3.17 13.47 8.55
N HIS A 114 -3.39 14.20 7.45
CA HIS A 114 -4.48 15.16 7.32
C HIS A 114 -5.83 14.46 7.07
N TYR A 115 -5.92 13.59 6.07
CA TYR A 115 -7.19 12.96 5.67
C TYR A 115 -7.52 11.72 6.50
N PHE A 116 -6.52 11.05 7.06
CA PHE A 116 -6.68 9.86 7.90
C PHE A 116 -5.92 10.07 9.21
N PRO A 117 -6.35 11.01 10.08
CA PRO A 117 -5.67 11.24 11.34
C PRO A 117 -5.84 10.03 12.29
N PRO A 118 -4.92 9.85 13.26
CA PRO A 118 -5.06 8.82 14.29
C PRO A 118 -6.36 8.97 15.08
N GLU A 119 -6.79 7.88 15.71
CA GLU A 119 -7.76 7.96 16.81
C GLU A 119 -7.14 8.77 17.96
N VAL A 120 -7.96 9.58 18.64
CA VAL A 120 -7.52 10.39 19.78
C VAL A 120 -6.86 9.50 20.83
N GLY A 121 -5.62 9.82 21.21
CA GLY A 121 -4.84 9.04 22.19
C GLY A 121 -3.95 7.95 21.58
N SER A 122 -3.94 7.77 20.26
CA SER A 122 -3.07 6.81 19.55
C SER A 122 -1.91 7.48 18.78
N GLU A 123 -1.69 8.78 18.96
CA GLU A 123 -0.78 9.59 18.14
C GLU A 123 0.68 9.12 18.22
N ALA A 124 1.09 8.57 19.37
CA ALA A 124 2.46 8.12 19.61
C ALA A 124 2.79 6.82 18.87
N SER A 125 1.81 5.93 18.68
CA SER A 125 1.97 4.64 17.97
C SER A 125 1.49 4.69 16.53
N TYR A 126 0.91 5.82 16.09
CA TYR A 126 0.31 5.93 14.76
C TYR A 126 1.30 5.75 13.62
N VAL A 127 2.55 6.21 13.77
CA VAL A 127 3.61 6.00 12.78
C VAL A 127 4.76 5.30 13.49
N ASN A 128 5.22 4.17 12.95
CA ASN A 128 6.31 3.38 13.56
C ASN A 128 7.65 4.13 13.71
N ARG A 129 7.81 5.27 13.02
CA ARG A 129 9.00 6.14 13.06
C ARG A 129 8.62 7.56 13.43
N GLU A 130 8.86 7.95 14.68
CA GLU A 130 8.51 9.29 15.20
C GLU A 130 9.12 10.43 14.36
N GLN A 131 10.37 10.29 13.93
CA GLN A 131 11.07 11.29 13.12
C GLN A 131 10.32 11.62 11.82
N MET A 132 9.75 10.60 11.16
CA MET A 132 8.96 10.76 9.93
C MET A 132 7.68 11.56 10.18
N ARG A 133 7.00 11.30 11.31
CA ARG A 133 5.80 12.04 11.70
C ARG A 133 6.13 13.52 11.95
N VAL A 134 7.25 13.81 12.63
CA VAL A 134 7.72 15.18 12.87
C VAL A 134 8.06 15.89 11.56
N GLU A 135 8.73 15.21 10.63
CA GLU A 135 9.07 15.75 9.31
C GLU A 135 7.83 16.03 8.44
N ALA A 136 6.87 15.11 8.43
CA ALA A 136 5.58 15.29 7.75
C ALA A 136 4.84 16.53 8.26
N GLY A 137 4.82 16.74 9.59
CA GLY A 137 4.22 17.93 10.20
C GLY A 137 4.85 19.27 9.79
N ARG A 138 6.07 19.25 9.22
CA ARG A 138 6.77 20.44 8.70
C ARG A 138 6.68 20.60 7.18
N THR A 139 6.41 19.52 6.46
CA THR A 139 6.45 19.48 4.97
C THR A 139 5.18 20.04 4.35
N GLY A 140 4.02 19.83 4.99
CA GLY A 140 2.72 20.20 4.44
C GLY A 140 2.28 19.28 3.29
N MET A 141 1.07 19.51 2.78
CA MET A 141 0.46 18.75 1.67
C MET A 141 0.74 19.41 0.30
N PRO A 142 0.58 18.68 -0.82
CA PRO A 142 0.57 19.30 -2.15
C PRO A 142 -0.46 20.44 -2.24
N VAL A 143 -0.08 21.53 -2.90
CA VAL A 143 -0.99 22.65 -3.19
C VAL A 143 -2.11 22.15 -4.10
N GLY A 144 -3.36 22.53 -3.81
CA GLY A 144 -4.53 22.10 -4.57
C GLY A 144 -5.12 20.75 -4.17
N LEU A 145 -4.43 19.96 -3.32
CA LEU A 145 -4.96 18.66 -2.90
C LEU A 145 -6.31 18.76 -2.18
N ALA A 146 -6.51 19.81 -1.37
CA ALA A 146 -7.79 20.07 -0.70
C ALA A 146 -8.92 20.37 -1.69
N ASP A 147 -8.60 20.95 -2.85
CA ASP A 147 -9.56 21.25 -3.91
C ASP A 147 -9.86 19.98 -4.74
N ASP A 148 -8.83 19.17 -5.03
CA ASP A 148 -8.94 17.92 -5.79
C ASP A 148 -9.55 16.76 -4.97
N PHE A 149 -9.44 16.83 -3.64
CA PHE A 149 -9.98 15.84 -2.71
C PHE A 149 -10.75 16.52 -1.55
N PRO A 150 -11.96 17.05 -1.83
CA PRO A 150 -12.78 17.75 -0.86
C PRO A 150 -13.52 16.75 0.04
N MET A 151 -12.74 16.00 0.82
CA MET A 151 -13.21 14.95 1.72
C MET A 151 -12.88 15.34 3.17
N ASP A 152 -13.87 15.23 4.07
CA ASP A 152 -13.67 15.50 5.49
C ASP A 152 -12.74 14.45 6.11
N PRO A 153 -11.74 14.84 6.93
CA PRO A 153 -10.85 13.90 7.60
C PRO A 153 -11.60 12.75 8.28
N GLN A 154 -11.01 11.55 8.25
CA GLN A 154 -11.58 10.30 8.76
C GLN A 154 -10.77 9.75 9.95
N PRO A 155 -10.85 10.35 11.15
CA PRO A 155 -10.09 9.92 12.31
C PRO A 155 -10.27 8.45 12.66
N GLY A 156 -9.17 7.75 12.97
CA GLY A 156 -9.18 6.38 13.47
C GLY A 156 -9.58 5.30 12.45
N THR A 157 -9.87 5.67 11.20
CA THR A 157 -10.21 4.71 10.14
C THR A 157 -8.99 3.91 9.66
N ILE A 158 -7.81 4.53 9.70
CA ILE A 158 -6.52 3.84 9.62
C ILE A 158 -5.97 3.70 11.04
N LYS A 159 -5.51 2.50 11.40
CA LYS A 159 -5.04 2.20 12.77
C LYS A 159 -3.62 2.70 13.03
N TYR A 160 -2.75 2.54 12.04
CA TYR A 160 -1.36 2.99 12.05
C TYR A 160 -0.79 2.96 10.63
N VAL A 161 0.34 3.65 10.44
CA VAL A 161 1.16 3.67 9.24
C VAL A 161 2.50 3.04 9.57
N TYR A 162 2.86 1.99 8.83
CA TYR A 162 4.16 1.36 8.95
C TYR A 162 5.06 1.78 7.78
N HIS A 163 6.05 2.62 8.05
CA HIS A 163 7.04 3.03 7.06
C HIS A 163 8.22 2.05 7.02
N THR A 164 8.50 1.52 5.83
CA THR A 164 9.65 0.66 5.52
C THR A 164 10.24 1.01 4.16
N ASP A 165 11.48 0.57 3.93
CA ASP A 165 12.19 0.68 2.66
C ASP A 165 12.37 -0.70 2.03
N ILE A 166 12.81 -0.73 0.76
CA ILE A 166 13.26 -1.96 0.10
C ILE A 166 14.46 -2.53 0.88
N GLY A 167 14.36 -3.81 1.26
CA GLY A 167 15.36 -4.51 2.05
C GLY A 167 16.01 -5.69 1.31
N PRO A 168 17.03 -6.32 1.92
CA PRO A 168 17.62 -7.55 1.41
C PRO A 168 16.67 -8.75 1.55
N GLY A 169 17.06 -9.88 0.95
CA GLY A 169 16.42 -11.17 1.20
C GLY A 169 16.70 -11.72 2.61
N ALA A 170 16.26 -12.95 2.86
CA ALA A 170 16.45 -13.62 4.15
C ALA A 170 17.93 -13.75 4.53
N SER A 171 18.21 -13.62 5.83
CA SER A 171 19.55 -13.75 6.41
C SER A 171 19.57 -14.79 7.53
N VAL A 172 20.65 -15.56 7.62
CA VAL A 172 20.91 -16.45 8.76
C VAL A 172 21.36 -15.61 9.95
N LEU A 173 20.66 -15.73 11.07
CA LEU A 173 21.00 -15.05 12.32
C LEU A 173 21.95 -15.91 13.18
N PRO A 174 22.74 -15.30 14.08
CA PRO A 174 23.57 -16.04 15.02
C PRO A 174 22.74 -16.94 15.95
N SER A 175 23.32 -18.04 16.43
CA SER A 175 22.64 -18.94 17.38
C SER A 175 22.15 -18.25 18.66
N ALA A 176 22.75 -17.12 19.04
CA ALA A 176 22.31 -16.30 20.16
C ALA A 176 20.92 -15.66 19.96
N GLU A 177 20.42 -15.57 18.73
CA GLU A 177 19.08 -15.09 18.39
C GLU A 177 18.08 -16.25 18.15
N SER A 178 18.46 -17.49 18.51
CA SER A 178 17.54 -18.62 18.47
C SER A 178 16.29 -18.32 19.29
N LEU A 179 15.12 -18.67 18.75
CA LEU A 179 13.86 -18.61 19.48
C LEU A 179 13.58 -19.90 20.28
N ALA A 180 14.47 -20.89 20.19
CA ALA A 180 14.42 -22.15 20.92
C ALA A 180 15.63 -22.32 21.85
N ASP A 181 15.41 -22.96 23.00
CA ASP A 181 16.46 -23.38 23.93
C ASP A 181 17.22 -24.63 23.44
N SER A 182 18.12 -25.15 24.28
CA SER A 182 18.93 -26.34 23.99
C SER A 182 18.11 -27.62 23.86
N ASP A 183 16.89 -27.67 24.39
CA ASP A 183 15.98 -28.81 24.32
C ASP A 183 15.01 -28.68 23.14
N GLY A 184 15.12 -27.61 22.35
CA GLY A 184 14.26 -27.34 21.19
C GLY A 184 12.92 -26.71 21.56
N MET A 185 12.76 -26.22 22.79
CA MET A 185 11.52 -25.60 23.27
C MET A 185 11.54 -24.09 23.07
N PRO A 186 10.39 -23.44 22.79
CA PRO A 186 10.34 -21.99 22.63
C PRO A 186 10.80 -21.23 23.88
N LEU A 187 11.66 -20.22 23.71
CA LEU A 187 12.15 -19.37 24.80
C LEU A 187 11.06 -18.51 25.45
N LYS A 188 10.00 -18.18 24.71
CA LYS A 188 8.81 -17.50 25.22
C LYS A 188 7.59 -18.39 24.97
N GLN A 189 6.97 -18.83 26.06
CA GLN A 189 5.67 -19.49 26.02
C GLN A 189 4.57 -18.42 26.06
N ALA A 190 3.48 -18.67 25.31
CA ALA A 190 2.35 -17.76 25.16
C ALA A 190 1.50 -17.66 26.44
#